data_AF-A0A2E0D2V7-F1
#
_entry.id   AF-A0A2E0D2V7-F1
#
_cell.length_a   1.000
_cell.length_b   1.000
_cell.length_c   1.000
_cell.angle_alpha   90.00
_cell.angle_beta   90.00
_cell.angle_gamma   90.00
#
_symmetry.space_group_name_H-M   'P 1'
#
loop_
_entity.id
_entity.type
_entity.pdbx_description
1 polymer ?
#
loop_
_entity_poly.entity_id
_entity_poly.type
_entity_poly.pdbx_seq_one_letter_code
_entity_poly.pdbx_strand_id
1 'polypeptide(L)'
;MKDLTKIISNNSHNLGFKSDTDNHNKLLILGYSKNIFIKKKLECDAYIFGSQIKSEMAFCSGVQITKSDNLSTLEKADFILIDNPSDVNFNIYRYRNPIGIKIKEKLSILRMNALEAINFDFMIYDRPLTTNFNDILDIKELLSNIGTNCFINIHRSNINFDYLQLILDIDFSGIVVDLDTLNKKDFSNLKQHISNLKEKKDE
;
A
#
# COMPACT_ATOMS: atom_id res chain seq x y z
N MET A 1 -13.62 5.95 10.75
CA MET A 1 -12.99 4.94 9.87
C MET A 1 -11.51 4.90 10.23
N LYS A 2 -11.06 3.88 10.99
CA LYS A 2 -9.64 3.68 11.37
C LYS A 2 -9.10 2.32 10.89
N ASP A 3 -9.93 1.56 10.19
CA ASP A 3 -9.68 0.16 9.88
C ASP A 3 -9.17 0.07 8.44
N LEU A 4 -7.90 -0.32 8.29
CA LEU A 4 -7.24 -0.44 6.99
C LEU A 4 -7.98 -1.44 6.09
N THR A 5 -8.47 -2.55 6.65
CA THR A 5 -9.22 -3.56 5.90
C THR A 5 -10.50 -2.97 5.30
N LYS A 6 -11.19 -2.10 6.04
CA LYS A 6 -12.36 -1.36 5.50
C LYS A 6 -11.99 -0.33 4.45
N ILE A 7 -10.89 0.40 4.65
CA ILE A 7 -10.39 1.38 3.67
C ILE A 7 -10.08 0.68 2.34
N ILE A 8 -9.44 -0.49 2.43
CA ILE A 8 -9.08 -1.32 1.29
C ILE A 8 -10.31 -1.95 0.64
N SER A 9 -11.19 -2.62 1.40
CA SER A 9 -12.38 -3.28 0.86
C SER A 9 -13.38 -2.32 0.22
N ASN A 10 -13.43 -1.08 0.71
CA ASN A 10 -14.27 -0.05 0.11
C ASN A 10 -13.67 0.51 -1.19
N ASN A 11 -12.42 0.19 -1.54
CA ASN A 11 -11.80 0.61 -2.81
C ASN A 11 -11.35 -0.57 -3.67
N SER A 12 -11.53 -1.82 -3.23
CA SER A 12 -11.30 -2.99 -4.06
C SER A 12 -12.35 -3.02 -5.16
N HIS A 13 -11.89 -2.93 -6.41
CA HIS A 13 -12.70 -3.26 -7.56
C HIS A 13 -13.05 -4.76 -7.48
N ASN A 14 -14.11 -5.10 -6.77
CA ASN A 14 -14.65 -6.46 -6.84
C ASN A 14 -15.03 -6.72 -8.29
N LEU A 15 -14.29 -7.62 -8.93
CA LEU A 15 -14.69 -8.36 -10.11
C LEU A 15 -16.14 -8.85 -9.91
N GLY A 16 -17.09 -8.11 -10.48
CA GLY A 16 -18.47 -8.59 -10.68
C GLY A 16 -19.61 -7.83 -10.00
N PHE A 17 -19.39 -6.94 -9.02
CA PHE A 17 -20.51 -6.18 -8.43
C PHE A 17 -20.10 -4.75 -8.08
N LYS A 18 -20.44 -3.81 -8.97
CA LYS A 18 -20.42 -2.38 -8.69
C LYS A 18 -21.36 -2.09 -7.52
N SER A 19 -20.82 -1.61 -6.40
CA SER A 19 -21.61 -0.84 -5.44
C SER A 19 -21.71 0.60 -5.94
N ASP A 20 -22.93 1.09 -6.14
CA ASP A 20 -23.27 2.46 -6.55
C ASP A 20 -22.94 3.51 -5.48
N THR A 21 -21.68 3.61 -5.05
CA THR A 21 -21.23 4.70 -4.17
C THR A 21 -20.26 5.62 -4.90
N ASP A 22 -20.73 6.84 -5.17
CA ASP A 22 -20.10 7.93 -5.94
C ASP A 22 -18.73 8.45 -5.45
N ASN A 23 -18.04 7.77 -4.53
CA ASN A 23 -16.85 8.29 -3.85
C ASN A 23 -15.71 7.27 -3.70
N HIS A 24 -15.55 6.36 -4.65
CA HIS A 24 -14.38 5.48 -4.69
C HIS A 24 -13.15 6.22 -5.23
N ASN A 25 -12.04 6.16 -4.49
CA ASN A 25 -10.76 6.60 -5.03
C ASN A 25 -10.28 5.52 -6.01
N LYS A 26 -10.01 5.90 -7.25
CA LYS A 26 -9.49 4.98 -8.29
C LYS A 26 -8.19 4.30 -7.87
N LEU A 27 -7.37 4.99 -7.08
CA LEU A 27 -6.20 4.44 -6.42
C LEU A 27 -6.13 4.98 -4.99
N LEU A 28 -5.95 4.09 -4.02
CA LEU A 28 -5.63 4.48 -2.64
C LEU A 28 -4.23 5.10 -2.55
N ILE A 29 -4.03 6.01 -1.60
CA ILE A 29 -2.74 6.64 -1.33
C ILE A 29 -2.31 6.32 0.10
N LEU A 30 -1.25 5.51 0.24
CA LEU A 30 -0.56 5.30 1.50
C LEU A 30 0.62 6.27 1.61
N GLY A 31 0.66 7.06 2.67
CA GLY A 31 1.76 7.98 2.92
C GLY A 31 2.82 7.36 3.82
N TYR A 32 4.05 7.20 3.33
CA TYR A 32 5.19 6.78 4.14
C TYR A 32 5.96 8.00 4.69
N SER A 33 6.36 7.95 5.96
CA SER A 33 7.25 8.94 6.56
C SER A 33 8.15 8.33 7.63
N LYS A 34 9.43 8.71 7.67
CA LYS A 34 10.33 8.30 8.75
C LYS A 34 9.97 8.96 10.08
N ASN A 35 9.40 10.16 10.04
CA ASN A 35 9.09 10.95 11.24
C ASN A 35 7.57 11.14 11.39
N ILE A 36 7.02 10.67 12.50
CA ILE A 36 5.60 10.88 12.86
C ILE A 36 5.20 12.36 12.84
N PHE A 37 6.14 13.27 13.06
CA PHE A 37 5.93 14.71 13.05
C PHE A 37 5.87 15.36 11.65
N ILE A 38 6.03 14.59 10.56
CA ILE A 38 5.85 15.11 9.19
C ILE A 38 4.35 15.20 8.88
N LYS A 39 3.81 16.26 9.50
CA LYS A 39 2.71 17.14 9.12
C LYS A 39 1.36 16.51 8.78
N LYS A 40 0.39 16.94 9.60
CA LYS A 40 -1.01 17.31 9.28
C LYS A 40 -1.20 18.17 8.00
N LYS A 41 -0.56 17.88 6.86
CA LYS A 41 -0.72 18.69 5.63
C LYS A 41 -1.12 17.90 4.39
N LEU A 42 -0.83 16.61 4.31
CA LEU A 42 -1.17 15.78 3.15
C LEU A 42 -2.15 14.71 3.60
N GLU A 43 -3.36 14.74 3.08
CA GLU A 43 -4.44 13.82 3.43
C GLU A 43 -4.31 12.53 2.61
N CYS A 44 -3.66 11.52 3.17
CA CYS A 44 -3.57 10.17 2.62
C CYS A 44 -4.70 9.30 3.20
N ASP A 45 -5.00 8.17 2.55
CA ASP A 45 -6.01 7.23 3.04
C ASP A 45 -5.53 6.48 4.29
N ALA A 46 -4.23 6.18 4.35
CA ALA A 46 -3.56 5.69 5.56
C ALA A 46 -2.06 6.08 5.55
N TYR A 47 -1.43 5.95 6.72
CA TYR A 47 -0.05 6.42 6.95
C TYR A 47 0.83 5.30 7.49
N ILE A 48 2.07 5.23 7.01
CA ILE A 48 3.09 4.27 7.45
C ILE A 48 4.25 5.05 8.03
N PHE A 49 4.55 4.82 9.31
CA PHE A 49 5.64 5.48 10.00
C PHE A 49 6.86 4.57 10.15
N GLY A 50 8.05 5.10 9.87
CA GLY A 50 9.32 4.44 10.15
C GLY A 50 9.74 4.46 11.63
N SER A 51 8.89 5.02 12.50
CA SER A 51 9.13 5.12 13.95
C SER A 51 7.86 4.74 14.73
N GLN A 52 8.06 4.34 16.00
CA GLN A 52 6.99 3.88 16.88
C GLN A 52 5.95 4.95 17.20
N ILE A 53 4.67 4.58 17.09
CA ILE A 53 3.53 5.40 17.46
C ILE A 53 3.34 5.36 18.99
N LYS A 54 3.64 6.47 19.67
CA LYS A 54 3.55 6.56 21.14
C LYS A 54 2.14 6.83 21.68
N SER A 55 1.22 7.27 20.83
CA SER A 55 -0.16 7.63 21.19
C SER A 55 -1.10 7.35 20.03
N GLU A 56 -2.34 6.99 20.33
CA GLU A 56 -3.34 6.71 19.29
C GLU A 56 -3.53 7.90 18.35
N MET A 57 -3.55 7.61 17.05
CA MET A 57 -3.77 8.61 16.02
C MET A 57 -5.27 8.72 15.70
N ALA A 58 -5.69 9.88 15.19
CA ALA A 58 -7.07 10.10 14.74
C ALA A 58 -7.35 9.51 13.34
N PHE A 59 -6.30 9.14 12.61
CA PHE A 59 -6.29 8.59 11.26
C PHE A 59 -5.68 7.19 11.26
N CYS A 60 -5.96 6.39 10.23
CA CYS A 60 -5.40 5.04 10.08
C CYS A 60 -3.89 5.10 9.91
N SER A 61 -3.16 4.50 10.86
CA SER A 61 -1.71 4.61 10.95
C SER A 61 -1.05 3.30 11.32
N GLY A 62 -0.01 2.94 10.60
CA GLY A 62 0.79 1.76 10.85
C GLY A 62 2.26 2.08 11.02
N VAL A 63 3.00 1.07 11.46
CA VAL A 63 4.44 1.17 11.72
C VAL A 63 5.18 0.18 10.83
N GLN A 64 6.26 0.65 10.20
CA GLN A 64 7.27 -0.23 9.64
C GLN A 64 8.06 -0.85 10.80
N ILE A 65 7.94 -2.16 10.98
CA ILE A 65 8.55 -2.82 12.14
C ILE A 65 10.08 -2.91 12.01
N THR A 66 10.72 -2.95 13.17
CA THR A 66 12.16 -3.12 13.36
C THR A 66 12.41 -4.21 14.41
N LYS A 67 13.66 -4.67 14.54
CA LYS A 67 14.05 -5.68 15.54
C LYS A 67 13.73 -5.32 16.99
N SER A 68 13.55 -4.03 17.30
CA SER A 68 13.18 -3.57 18.65
C SER A 68 11.68 -3.62 18.94
N ASP A 69 10.85 -3.77 17.92
CA ASP A 69 9.39 -3.76 18.08
C ASP A 69 8.87 -5.09 18.62
N ASN A 70 7.85 -5.05 19.47
CA ASN A 70 7.16 -6.23 19.97
C ASN A 70 5.66 -5.93 20.12
N LEU A 71 4.85 -6.91 20.52
CA LEU A 71 3.40 -6.73 20.62
C LEU A 71 2.97 -5.53 21.48
N SER A 72 3.72 -5.20 22.54
CA SER A 72 3.40 -4.04 23.39
C SER A 72 3.74 -2.70 22.74
N THR A 73 4.83 -2.62 21.98
CA THR A 73 5.22 -1.37 21.29
C THR A 73 4.33 -1.08 20.08
N LEU A 74 3.63 -2.10 19.57
CA LEU A 74 2.76 -2.04 18.39
C LEU A 74 1.27 -1.92 18.75
N GLU A 75 0.91 -1.87 20.03
CA GLU A 75 -0.48 -1.82 20.50
C GLU A 75 -1.25 -0.60 19.94
N LYS A 76 -0.53 0.51 19.70
CA LYS A 76 -1.10 1.78 19.23
C LYS A 76 -1.12 1.94 17.71
N ALA A 77 -0.60 0.95 16.98
CA ALA A 77 -0.62 0.95 15.52
C ALA A 77 -1.88 0.22 15.00
N ASP A 78 -2.58 0.83 14.06
CA ASP A 78 -3.75 0.26 13.40
C ASP A 78 -3.38 -0.87 12.43
N PHE A 79 -2.11 -0.96 12.02
CA PHE A 79 -1.54 -2.05 11.20
C PHE A 79 -0.01 -2.03 11.28
N ILE A 80 0.65 -3.06 10.74
CA ILE A 80 2.11 -3.10 10.61
C ILE A 80 2.56 -3.37 9.18
N LEU A 81 3.78 -2.93 8.86
CA LEU A 81 4.47 -3.27 7.62
C LEU A 81 5.79 -3.99 7.93
N ILE A 82 5.95 -5.18 7.36
CA ILE A 82 7.17 -5.98 7.41
C ILE A 82 8.00 -5.67 6.16
N ASP A 83 9.15 -5.01 6.34
CA ASP A 83 10.11 -4.78 5.24
C ASP A 83 11.19 -5.87 5.18
N ASN A 84 11.58 -6.39 6.34
CA ASN A 84 12.50 -7.51 6.47
C ASN A 84 11.91 -8.53 7.44
N PRO A 85 11.57 -9.75 6.98
CA PRO A 85 11.04 -10.79 7.86
C PRO A 85 11.98 -11.12 9.04
N SER A 86 13.28 -10.90 8.91
CA SER A 86 14.26 -11.12 9.98
C SER A 86 14.16 -10.10 11.13
N ASP A 87 13.39 -9.03 10.94
CA ASP A 87 13.16 -8.02 11.96
C ASP A 87 11.96 -8.35 12.87
N VAL A 88 11.18 -9.37 12.49
CA VAL A 88 10.05 -9.86 13.27
C VAL A 88 10.57 -10.68 14.46
N ASN A 89 10.46 -10.14 15.67
CA ASN A 89 10.90 -10.82 16.91
C ASN A 89 9.73 -11.45 17.72
N PHE A 90 8.52 -11.43 17.18
CA PHE A 90 7.31 -11.92 17.83
C PHE A 90 6.52 -12.84 16.89
N ASN A 91 5.59 -13.62 17.44
CA ASN A 91 4.71 -14.44 16.62
C ASN A 91 3.67 -13.56 15.91
N ILE A 92 3.77 -13.42 14.59
CA ILE A 92 2.88 -12.61 13.75
C ILE A 92 1.40 -13.02 13.89
N TYR A 93 1.12 -14.30 14.12
CA TYR A 93 -0.25 -14.80 14.30
C TYR A 93 -0.89 -14.36 15.63
N ARG A 94 -0.11 -13.74 16.53
CA ARG A 94 -0.64 -13.12 17.75
C ARG A 94 -0.99 -11.64 17.57
N TYR A 95 -0.53 -11.01 16.50
CA TYR A 95 -0.88 -9.64 16.18
C TYR A 95 -2.27 -9.62 15.55
N ARG A 96 -3.18 -8.81 16.09
CA ARG A 96 -4.60 -8.84 15.73
C ARG A 96 -4.99 -7.86 14.63
N ASN A 97 -4.13 -6.87 14.37
CA ASN A 97 -4.38 -5.84 13.39
C ASN A 97 -3.76 -6.23 12.04
N PRO A 98 -4.14 -5.58 10.94
CA PRO A 98 -3.65 -5.91 9.61
C PRO A 98 -2.11 -5.93 9.52
N ILE A 99 -1.61 -6.88 8.75
CA ILE A 99 -0.18 -7.10 8.51
C ILE A 99 0.10 -6.99 7.02
N GLY A 100 0.95 -6.04 6.66
CA GLY A 100 1.47 -5.92 5.31
C GLY A 100 2.90 -6.42 5.17
N ILE A 101 3.27 -6.79 3.96
CA ILE A 101 4.66 -7.12 3.60
C ILE A 101 5.15 -6.29 2.43
N LYS A 102 6.41 -5.87 2.48
CA LYS A 102 7.07 -5.13 1.40
C LYS A 102 7.98 -6.06 0.60
N ILE A 103 7.83 -6.03 -0.72
CA ILE A 103 8.55 -6.88 -1.65
C ILE A 103 9.44 -6.02 -2.55
N LYS A 104 10.76 -6.19 -2.42
CA LYS A 104 11.77 -5.49 -3.23
C LYS A 104 12.35 -6.36 -4.35
N GLU A 105 12.13 -7.66 -4.30
CA GLU A 105 12.73 -8.64 -5.22
C GLU A 105 11.67 -9.22 -6.16
N LYS A 106 12.11 -9.75 -7.31
CA LYS A 106 11.25 -10.61 -8.12
C LYS A 106 10.96 -11.89 -7.34
N LEU A 107 9.68 -12.22 -7.20
CA LEU A 107 9.25 -13.44 -6.52
C LEU A 107 9.18 -14.59 -7.52
N SER A 108 9.65 -15.77 -7.12
CA SER A 108 9.32 -17.00 -7.83
C SER A 108 7.91 -17.46 -7.46
N ILE A 109 7.30 -18.31 -8.29
CA ILE A 109 5.98 -18.91 -8.02
C ILE A 109 5.93 -19.57 -6.64
N LEU A 110 7.00 -20.30 -6.25
CA LEU A 110 7.10 -20.91 -4.92
C LEU A 110 7.03 -19.87 -3.79
N ARG A 111 7.70 -18.71 -3.96
CA ARG A 111 7.64 -17.63 -2.96
C ARG A 111 6.27 -16.94 -2.95
N MET A 112 5.64 -16.75 -4.12
CA MET A 112 4.28 -16.21 -4.21
C MET A 112 3.28 -17.10 -3.46
N ASN A 113 3.30 -18.40 -3.71
CA ASN A 113 2.42 -19.37 -3.02
C ASN A 113 2.66 -19.38 -1.51
N ALA A 114 3.90 -19.20 -1.06
CA ALA A 114 4.22 -19.10 0.37
C ALA A 114 3.67 -17.81 1.00
N LEU A 115 3.71 -16.68 0.28
CA LEU A 115 3.10 -15.43 0.75
C LEU A 115 1.59 -15.54 0.86
N GLU A 116 0.94 -16.15 -0.14
CA GLU A 116 -0.49 -16.42 -0.12
C GLU A 116 -0.88 -17.29 1.08
N ALA A 117 -0.12 -18.33 1.39
CA ALA A 117 -0.38 -19.19 2.55
C ALA A 117 -0.27 -18.47 3.90
N ILE A 118 0.51 -17.39 3.99
CA ILE A 118 0.63 -16.58 5.22
C ILE A 118 -0.57 -15.64 5.39
N ASN A 119 -1.31 -15.34 4.31
CA ASN A 119 -2.48 -14.46 4.28
C ASN A 119 -2.18 -13.04 4.81
N PHE A 120 -1.20 -12.35 4.22
CA PHE A 120 -1.00 -10.93 4.49
C PHE A 120 -2.23 -10.11 4.02
N ASP A 121 -2.59 -9.07 4.77
CA ASP A 121 -3.75 -8.22 4.46
C ASP A 121 -3.48 -7.28 3.28
N PHE A 122 -2.22 -6.87 3.11
CA PHE A 122 -1.78 -6.05 1.97
C PHE A 122 -0.31 -6.29 1.63
N MET A 123 0.08 -5.94 0.42
CA MET A 123 1.46 -6.03 -0.06
C MET A 123 1.91 -4.68 -0.62
N ILE A 124 3.17 -4.32 -0.41
CA ILE A 124 3.80 -3.17 -1.07
C ILE A 124 4.88 -3.68 -2.03
N TYR A 125 4.64 -3.51 -3.32
CA TYR A 125 5.63 -3.74 -4.36
C TYR A 125 6.57 -2.53 -4.45
N ASP A 126 7.81 -2.71 -4.01
CA ASP A 126 8.85 -1.68 -3.94
C ASP A 126 9.92 -1.90 -5.02
N ARG A 127 9.47 -1.90 -6.28
CA ARG A 127 10.36 -1.95 -7.44
C ARG A 127 9.93 -0.87 -8.43
N PRO A 128 10.88 -0.29 -9.17
CA PRO A 128 10.55 0.65 -10.24
C PRO A 128 9.61 -0.01 -11.25
N LEU A 129 8.53 0.68 -11.59
CA LEU A 129 7.74 0.34 -12.77
C LEU A 129 8.56 0.66 -14.01
N THR A 130 8.66 -0.31 -14.89
CA THR A 130 9.17 -0.10 -16.24
C THR A 130 7.98 -0.28 -17.19
N THR A 131 8.03 0.40 -18.34
CA THR A 131 7.10 0.16 -19.45
C THR A 131 7.49 -1.09 -20.24
N ASN A 132 8.46 -1.87 -19.75
CA ASN A 132 8.86 -3.11 -20.40
C ASN A 132 7.71 -4.12 -20.27
N PHE A 133 7.27 -4.65 -21.41
CA PHE A 133 6.16 -5.59 -21.47
C PHE A 133 6.38 -6.83 -20.60
N ASN A 134 7.60 -7.36 -20.51
CA ASN A 134 7.90 -8.52 -19.68
C ASN A 134 7.77 -8.19 -18.18
N ASP A 135 8.21 -7.01 -17.75
CA ASP A 135 8.07 -6.59 -16.35
C ASP A 135 6.59 -6.37 -16.00
N ILE A 136 5.79 -5.84 -16.92
CA ILE A 136 4.33 -5.71 -16.76
C ILE A 136 3.67 -7.08 -16.64
N LEU A 137 4.06 -8.05 -17.49
CA LEU A 137 3.56 -9.42 -17.41
C LEU A 137 3.93 -10.10 -16.10
N ASP A 138 5.17 -9.95 -15.64
CA ASP A 138 5.62 -10.50 -14.35
C ASP A 138 4.78 -9.94 -13.18
N ILE A 139 4.49 -8.64 -13.19
CA ILE A 139 3.66 -8.00 -12.16
C ILE A 139 2.22 -8.49 -12.26
N LYS A 140 1.67 -8.62 -13.48
CA LYS A 140 0.32 -9.13 -13.67
C LYS A 140 0.20 -10.58 -13.23
N GLU A 141 1.20 -11.41 -13.50
CA GLU A 141 1.28 -12.78 -12.99
C GLU A 141 1.34 -12.81 -11.47
N LEU A 142 2.13 -11.92 -10.84
CA LEU A 142 2.16 -11.77 -9.38
C LEU A 142 0.76 -11.46 -8.81
N LEU A 143 0.08 -10.46 -9.36
CA LEU A 143 -1.24 -10.02 -8.88
C LEU A 143 -2.33 -11.05 -9.15
N SER A 144 -2.20 -11.83 -10.24
CA SER A 144 -3.16 -12.90 -10.55
C SER A 144 -3.03 -14.10 -9.61
N ASN A 145 -1.86 -14.29 -8.99
CA ASN A 145 -1.57 -15.41 -8.10
C ASN A 145 -1.68 -15.07 -6.61
N ILE A 146 -1.86 -13.79 -6.26
CA ILE A 146 -1.93 -13.32 -4.87
C ILE A 146 -3.28 -12.65 -4.66
N GLY A 147 -4.10 -13.19 -3.76
CA GLY A 147 -5.43 -12.65 -3.42
C GLY A 147 -5.38 -11.41 -2.53
N THR A 148 -4.17 -10.95 -2.18
CA THR A 148 -3.91 -9.81 -1.30
C THR A 148 -3.90 -8.48 -2.06
N ASN A 149 -4.45 -7.44 -1.44
CA ASN A 149 -4.44 -6.07 -1.97
C ASN A 149 -3.01 -5.55 -2.14
N CYS A 150 -2.67 -5.11 -3.34
CA CYS A 150 -1.31 -4.72 -3.68
C CYS A 150 -1.19 -3.22 -3.91
N PHE A 151 -0.17 -2.63 -3.31
CA PHE A 151 0.20 -1.24 -3.46
C PHE A 151 1.55 -1.14 -4.13
N ILE A 152 1.77 -0.11 -4.94
CA ILE A 152 3.06 0.12 -5.57
C ILE A 152 3.75 1.34 -4.98
N ASN A 153 5.03 1.23 -4.64
CA ASN A 153 5.80 2.38 -4.19
C ASN A 153 6.19 3.26 -5.39
N ILE A 154 5.84 4.54 -5.35
CA ILE A 154 6.22 5.50 -6.38
C ILE A 154 7.35 6.39 -5.85
N HIS A 155 8.57 6.13 -6.33
CA HIS A 155 9.72 6.96 -5.99
C HIS A 155 9.63 8.34 -6.65
N ARG A 156 9.81 9.39 -5.83
CA ARG A 156 9.65 10.81 -6.21
C ARG A 156 10.44 11.26 -7.43
N SER A 157 11.56 10.61 -7.77
CA SER A 157 12.40 11.02 -8.89
C SER A 157 11.72 10.93 -10.26
N ASN A 158 10.57 10.26 -10.38
CA ASN A 158 9.80 10.17 -11.63
C ASN A 158 8.34 9.76 -11.36
N ILE A 159 7.52 10.62 -10.73
CA ILE A 159 6.06 10.43 -10.82
C ILE A 159 5.66 10.74 -12.26
N ASN A 160 5.76 9.73 -13.12
CA ASN A 160 5.18 9.79 -14.45
C ASN A 160 3.68 9.52 -14.31
N PHE A 161 2.86 10.53 -14.59
CA PHE A 161 1.40 10.39 -14.51
C PHE A 161 0.85 9.34 -15.47
N ASP A 162 1.56 9.06 -16.58
CA ASP A 162 1.21 7.97 -17.50
C ASP A 162 1.26 6.60 -16.82
N TYR A 163 2.10 6.45 -15.78
CA TYR A 163 2.17 5.22 -15.01
C TYR A 163 0.99 5.03 -14.07
N LEU A 164 0.28 6.09 -13.67
CA LEU A 164 -0.90 5.94 -12.82
C LEU A 164 -2.02 5.19 -13.54
N GLN A 165 -2.19 5.42 -14.85
CA GLN A 165 -3.13 4.64 -15.66
C GLN A 165 -2.67 3.19 -15.78
N LEU A 166 -1.38 2.95 -16.01
CA LEU A 166 -0.82 1.60 -16.05
C LEU A 166 -1.00 0.85 -14.71
N ILE A 167 -0.81 1.53 -13.59
CA ILE A 167 -1.00 0.98 -12.23
C ILE A 167 -2.46 0.56 -12.03
N LEU A 168 -3.40 1.40 -12.46
CA LEU A 168 -4.83 1.08 -12.43
C LEU A 168 -5.16 -0.10 -13.37
N ASP A 169 -4.62 -0.10 -14.59
CA ASP A 169 -4.91 -1.13 -15.61
C ASP A 169 -4.34 -2.52 -15.26
N ILE A 170 -3.35 -2.58 -14.35
CA ILE A 170 -2.74 -3.81 -13.83
C ILE A 170 -3.40 -4.23 -12.50
N ASP A 171 -4.46 -3.55 -12.05
CA ASP A 171 -5.23 -3.88 -10.84
C ASP A 171 -4.48 -3.71 -9.51
N PHE A 172 -3.57 -2.74 -9.40
CA PHE A 172 -3.08 -2.31 -8.08
C PHE A 172 -4.18 -1.58 -7.30
N SER A 173 -4.31 -1.91 -6.01
CA SER A 173 -5.24 -1.24 -5.09
C SER A 173 -4.87 0.21 -4.80
N GLY A 174 -3.59 0.57 -4.98
CA GLY A 174 -3.13 1.92 -4.72
C GLY A 174 -1.63 2.11 -4.82
N ILE A 175 -1.19 3.25 -4.31
CA ILE A 175 0.19 3.72 -4.38
C ILE A 175 0.72 4.06 -2.99
N VAL A 176 2.03 3.93 -2.81
CA VAL A 176 2.76 4.41 -1.63
C VAL A 176 3.60 5.60 -2.04
N VAL A 177 3.55 6.67 -1.25
CA VAL A 177 4.28 7.92 -1.51
C VAL A 177 5.13 8.33 -0.32
N ASP A 178 6.34 8.79 -0.59
CA ASP A 178 7.24 9.31 0.44
C ASP A 178 6.88 10.76 0.82
N LEU A 179 6.28 10.93 2.00
CA LEU A 179 5.86 12.22 2.54
C LEU A 179 7.03 13.08 3.03
N ASP A 180 8.19 12.48 3.30
CA ASP A 180 9.36 13.23 3.77
C ASP A 180 9.93 14.11 2.65
N THR A 181 9.71 13.68 1.41
CA THR A 181 10.21 14.37 0.23
C THR A 181 9.09 15.09 -0.52
N LEU A 182 7.85 14.57 -0.56
CA LEU A 182 6.78 15.14 -1.36
C LEU A 182 6.25 16.51 -0.83
N ASN A 183 6.14 17.51 -1.70
CA ASN A 183 5.56 18.80 -1.33
C ASN A 183 4.03 18.85 -1.54
N LYS A 184 3.36 19.86 -0.99
CA LYS A 184 1.90 20.01 -1.07
C LYS A 184 1.38 20.17 -2.51
N LYS A 185 2.09 20.91 -3.36
CA LYS A 185 1.69 21.16 -4.76
C LYS A 185 1.72 19.86 -5.56
N ASP A 186 2.81 19.11 -5.44
CA ASP A 186 3.01 17.83 -6.13
C ASP A 186 1.97 16.81 -5.66
N PHE A 187 1.68 16.77 -4.36
CA PHE A 187 0.62 15.89 -3.81
C PHE A 187 -0.78 16.27 -4.28
N SER A 188 -1.12 17.57 -4.34
CA SER A 188 -2.42 18.01 -4.88
C SER A 188 -2.55 17.64 -6.36
N ASN A 189 -1.47 17.80 -7.15
CA ASN A 189 -1.44 17.38 -8.54
C ASN A 189 -1.63 15.87 -8.69
N LEU A 190 -0.95 15.06 -7.85
CA LEU A 190 -1.11 13.61 -7.82
C LEU A 190 -2.57 13.20 -7.60
N LYS A 191 -3.23 13.78 -6.58
CA LYS A 191 -4.66 13.52 -6.31
C LYS A 191 -5.55 13.85 -7.51
N GLN A 192 -5.29 14.98 -8.17
CA GLN A 192 -6.05 15.39 -9.35
C GLN A 192 -5.85 14.42 -10.53
N HIS A 193 -4.65 13.89 -10.72
CA HIS A 193 -4.42 12.89 -11.77
C HIS A 193 -5.13 11.57 -11.45
N ILE A 194 -5.09 11.13 -10.19
CA ILE A 194 -5.80 9.91 -9.75
C ILE A 194 -7.31 10.05 -9.97
N SER A 195 -7.93 11.19 -9.62
CA SER A 195 -9.35 11.40 -9.86
C SER A 195 -9.72 11.35 -11.36
N ASN A 196 -8.78 11.72 -12.23
CA ASN A 196 -8.97 11.79 -13.68
C ASN A 196 -8.64 10.49 -14.42
N LEU A 197 -8.18 9.43 -13.75
CA LEU A 197 -7.88 8.15 -14.39
C LEU A 197 -9.11 7.58 -15.10
N LYS A 198 -8.92 6.91 -16.22
CA LYS A 198 -10.03 6.30 -16.95
C LYS A 198 -10.22 4.88 -16.44
N GLU A 199 -11.41 4.57 -15.95
CA GLU A 199 -11.80 3.18 -15.72
C GLU A 199 -11.99 2.51 -17.08
N LYS A 200 -11.50 1.28 -17.24
CA LYS A 200 -11.90 0.44 -18.37
C LYS A 200 -13.42 0.31 -18.32
N LYS A 201 -14.09 0.76 -19.38
CA LYS A 201 -15.46 0.33 -19.61
C LYS A 201 -15.36 -1.10 -20.11
N ASP A 202 -16.01 -2.01 -19.41
CA ASP A 202 -16.30 -3.33 -19.96
C ASP A 202 -17.16 -3.09 -21.21
N GLU A 203 -16.57 -3.27 -22.39
CA GLU A 203 -17.29 -3.45 -23.66
C GLU A 203 -17.54 -4.94 -23.90
#